data_AF-A0A519JWR7-F1
#
_entry.id   AF-A0A519JWR7-F1
#
_cell.length_a   1.000
_cell.length_b   1.000
_cell.length_c   1.000
_cell.angle_alpha   90.00
_cell.angle_beta   90.00
_cell.angle_gamma   90.00
#
_symmetry.space_group_name_H-M   'P 1'
#
loop_
_entity.id
_entity.type
_entity.pdbx_description
1 polymer ?
#
loop_
_entity_poly.entity_id
_entity_poly.type
_entity_poly.pdbx_seq_one_letter_code
_entity_poly.pdbx_strand_id
1 'polypeptide(L)'
;MSKLFYKTFPVIFGILCSNLFYAQQNLKLTYDKPGTNWNEALPIGNGKLGAMIFGGVSQEHLQLNEETIWAGEPGNNVPKNTFDSIQKVRRLLNEGQFEKAQD
;
A
#
# COMPACT_ATOMS: atom_id res chain seq x y z
N MET A 1 55.74 1.65 -11.06
CA MET A 1 54.29 1.93 -11.08
C MET A 1 53.45 1.10 -10.09
N SER A 2 54.04 0.26 -9.21
CA SER A 2 53.26 -0.64 -8.32
C SER A 2 53.00 -0.11 -6.90
N LYS A 3 53.79 0.84 -6.38
CA LYS A 3 53.68 1.30 -4.98
C LYS A 3 52.54 2.31 -4.73
N LEU A 4 52.05 2.98 -5.77
CA LEU A 4 50.97 3.97 -5.65
C LEU A 4 49.58 3.31 -5.59
N PHE A 5 49.42 2.17 -6.26
CA PHE A 5 48.17 1.38 -6.26
C PHE A 5 47.87 0.79 -4.88
N TYR A 6 48.87 0.23 -4.20
CA TYR A 6 48.67 -0.40 -2.89
C TYR A 6 48.35 0.59 -1.75
N LYS A 7 48.72 1.87 -1.89
CA LYS A 7 48.43 2.91 -0.90
C LYS A 7 47.06 3.58 -1.10
N THR A 8 46.60 3.66 -2.34
CA THR A 8 45.31 4.31 -2.69
C THR A 8 44.13 3.34 -2.62
N PHE A 9 44.35 2.06 -2.91
CA PHE A 9 43.34 1.00 -2.82
C PHE A 9 42.66 0.88 -1.43
N PRO A 10 43.37 0.84 -0.28
CA PRO A 10 42.71 0.73 1.02
C PRO A 10 41.91 1.99 1.41
N VAL A 11 42.32 3.16 0.93
CA VAL A 11 41.60 4.42 1.18
C VAL A 11 40.29 4.46 0.38
N ILE A 12 40.35 4.11 -0.90
CA ILE A 12 39.16 4.02 -1.77
C ILE A 12 38.22 2.92 -1.28
N PHE A 13 38.75 1.75 -0.88
CA PHE A 13 37.98 0.67 -0.28
C PHE A 13 37.34 1.08 1.04
N GLY A 14 38.06 1.80 1.91
CA GLY A 14 37.52 2.31 3.17
C GLY A 14 36.40 3.32 2.97
N ILE A 15 36.54 4.25 2.01
CA ILE A 15 35.50 5.23 1.66
C ILE A 15 34.28 4.52 1.06
N LEU A 16 34.47 3.56 0.15
CA LEU A 16 33.37 2.80 -0.45
C LEU A 16 32.61 1.97 0.58
N CYS A 17 33.33 1.31 1.50
CA CYS A 17 32.73 0.56 2.61
C CYS A 17 31.93 1.47 3.56
N SER A 18 32.45 2.65 3.91
CA SER A 18 31.75 3.57 4.81
C SER A 18 30.40 4.08 4.26
N ASN A 19 30.28 4.28 2.94
CA ASN A 19 29.03 4.66 2.30
C ASN A 19 28.01 3.51 2.25
N LEU A 20 28.47 2.26 2.13
CA LEU A 20 27.60 1.08 2.18
C LEU A 20 26.96 0.90 3.57
N PHE A 21 27.66 1.24 4.66
CA PHE A 21 27.10 1.17 6.01
C PHE A 21 26.08 2.29 6.30
N TYR A 22 26.26 3.49 5.73
CA TYR A 22 25.31 4.61 5.89
C TYR A 22 24.00 4.42 5.10
N ALA A 23 24.02 3.58 4.06
CA ALA A 23 22.84 3.28 3.24
C ALA A 23 21.75 2.51 4.00
N GLN A 24 22.09 1.86 5.11
CA GLN A 24 21.11 1.13 5.92
C GLN A 24 20.49 2.06 6.97
N GLN A 25 19.64 2.99 6.51
CA GLN A 25 18.80 3.76 7.41
C GLN A 25 17.92 2.81 8.24
N ASN A 26 17.90 3.00 9.56
CA ASN A 26 17.14 2.17 10.49
C ASN A 26 15.66 2.60 10.49
N LEU A 27 14.96 2.39 9.37
CA LEU A 27 13.54 2.68 9.21
C LEU A 27 12.72 1.60 9.93
N LYS A 28 12.48 1.82 11.22
CA LYS A 28 11.70 0.91 12.07
C LYS A 28 10.65 1.69 12.85
N LEU A 29 9.49 1.08 12.98
CA LEU A 29 8.47 1.49 13.93
C LEU A 29 8.59 0.58 15.15
N THR A 30 8.78 1.18 16.33
CA THR A 30 8.97 0.47 17.60
C THR A 30 8.17 1.15 18.69
N TYR A 31 7.53 0.37 19.55
CA TYR A 31 6.65 0.84 20.61
C TYR A 31 6.95 0.09 21.90
N ASP A 32 6.77 0.76 23.04
CA ASP A 32 7.05 0.24 24.38
C ASP A 32 5.85 -0.43 25.05
N LYS A 33 4.69 -0.44 24.36
CA LYS A 33 3.45 -1.06 24.83
C LYS A 33 2.71 -1.77 23.69
N PRO A 34 1.93 -2.82 24.00
CA PRO A 34 1.01 -3.43 23.04
C PRO A 34 -0.05 -2.45 22.55
N GLY A 35 -0.53 -2.65 21.33
CA GLY A 35 -1.68 -1.93 20.79
C GLY A 35 -2.98 -2.36 21.48
N THR A 36 -3.82 -1.39 21.82
CA THR A 36 -5.12 -1.60 22.49
C THR A 36 -6.30 -1.58 21.51
N ASN A 37 -6.09 -1.01 20.32
CA ASN A 37 -7.06 -0.93 19.24
C ASN A 37 -6.38 -1.08 17.88
N TRP A 38 -7.18 -1.26 16.83
CA TRP A 38 -6.70 -1.57 15.49
C TRP A 38 -5.73 -0.53 14.91
N ASN A 39 -5.91 0.77 15.23
CA ASN A 39 -5.04 1.83 14.72
C ASN A 39 -3.62 1.81 15.34
N GLU A 40 -3.43 1.08 16.43
CA GLU A 40 -2.13 0.94 17.11
C GLU A 40 -1.40 -0.35 16.73
N ALA A 41 -2.06 -1.27 16.02
CA ALA A 41 -1.47 -2.53 15.58
C ALA A 41 -0.60 -2.32 14.33
N LEU A 42 0.41 -3.17 14.14
CA LEU A 42 1.37 -3.03 13.04
C LEU A 42 1.00 -3.91 11.84
N PRO A 43 0.83 -3.33 10.64
CA PRO A 43 0.50 -4.10 9.45
C PRO A 43 1.73 -4.82 8.89
N ILE A 44 1.53 -6.08 8.51
CA ILE A 44 2.44 -6.85 7.65
C ILE A 44 1.64 -7.48 6.50
N GLY A 45 2.28 -7.73 5.36
CA GLY A 45 1.63 -8.42 4.26
C GLY A 45 2.55 -8.73 3.08
N ASN A 46 2.08 -9.61 2.20
CA ASN A 46 2.81 -10.04 0.98
C ASN A 46 2.05 -9.73 -0.31
N GLY A 47 1.10 -8.79 -0.26
CA GLY A 47 0.18 -8.47 -1.35
C GLY A 47 -1.14 -9.23 -1.23
N LYS A 48 -1.09 -10.55 -1.02
CA LYS A 48 -2.28 -11.41 -0.94
C LYS A 48 -2.83 -11.57 0.48
N LEU A 49 -1.94 -11.86 1.43
CA LEU A 49 -2.27 -12.02 2.84
C LEU A 49 -1.77 -10.80 3.62
N GLY A 50 -2.58 -10.38 4.58
CA GLY A 50 -2.25 -9.31 5.52
C GLY A 50 -2.51 -9.73 6.96
N ALA A 51 -1.75 -9.16 7.89
CA ALA A 51 -2.03 -9.28 9.31
C ALA A 51 -1.74 -7.98 10.06
N MET A 52 -2.55 -7.69 11.07
CA MET A 52 -2.29 -6.63 12.06
C MET A 52 -1.81 -7.28 13.35
N ILE A 53 -0.62 -6.86 13.81
CA ILE A 53 0.04 -7.40 15.01
C ILE A 53 -0.18 -6.46 16.19
N PHE A 54 -0.80 -6.95 17.27
CA PHE A 54 -1.11 -6.14 18.45
C PHE A 54 0.02 -6.16 19.51
N GLY A 55 0.80 -7.23 19.61
CA GLY A 55 1.95 -7.32 20.53
C GLY A 55 1.57 -7.70 21.95
N GLY A 56 0.43 -8.38 22.16
CA GLY A 56 -0.07 -8.73 23.49
C GLY A 56 0.83 -9.73 24.22
N VAL A 57 1.29 -9.38 25.43
CA VAL A 57 2.30 -10.18 26.17
C VAL A 57 1.77 -11.53 26.65
N SER A 58 0.61 -11.54 27.31
CA SER A 58 0.01 -12.79 27.81
C SER A 58 -0.76 -13.56 26.74
N GLN A 59 -1.39 -12.83 25.83
CA GLN A 59 -2.13 -13.37 24.71
C GLN A 59 -1.99 -12.41 23.53
N GLU A 60 -1.48 -12.91 22.41
CA GLU A 60 -1.39 -12.16 21.17
C GLU A 60 -2.73 -12.18 20.42
N HIS A 61 -2.99 -11.12 19.66
CA HIS A 61 -4.06 -11.05 18.69
C HIS A 61 -3.47 -10.69 17.32
N LEU A 62 -3.64 -11.60 16.36
CA LEU A 62 -3.35 -11.34 14.96
C LEU A 62 -4.68 -11.24 14.21
N GLN A 63 -5.02 -10.05 13.75
CA GLN A 63 -6.17 -9.86 12.85
C GLN A 63 -5.71 -10.11 11.42
N LEU A 64 -6.39 -11.00 10.70
CA LEU A 64 -5.98 -11.45 9.37
C LEU A 64 -6.84 -10.84 8.25
N ASN A 65 -6.23 -10.66 7.08
CA ASN A 65 -6.89 -10.31 5.83
C ASN A 65 -6.40 -11.22 4.69
N GLU A 66 -7.26 -11.42 3.70
CA GLU A 66 -6.91 -12.00 2.40
C GLU A 66 -7.55 -11.13 1.31
N GLU A 67 -6.78 -10.79 0.27
CA GLU A 67 -7.12 -9.74 -0.71
C GLU A 67 -8.42 -10.01 -1.49
N THR A 68 -8.88 -11.26 -1.56
CA THR A 68 -10.03 -11.70 -2.37
C THR A 68 -11.27 -12.02 -1.56
N ILE A 69 -11.23 -11.94 -0.22
CA ILE A 69 -12.40 -12.12 0.63
C ILE A 69 -13.27 -10.86 0.56
N TRP A 70 -14.21 -10.87 -0.39
CA TRP A 70 -15.20 -9.83 -0.59
C TRP A 70 -16.62 -10.40 -0.49
N ALA A 71 -17.56 -9.56 -0.07
CA ALA A 71 -18.97 -9.88 -0.14
C ALA A 71 -19.52 -9.70 -1.56
N GLY A 72 -20.59 -10.42 -1.88
CA GLY A 72 -21.25 -10.38 -3.17
C GLY A 72 -20.94 -11.60 -4.05
N GLU A 73 -21.37 -11.53 -5.30
CA GLU A 73 -21.22 -12.59 -6.29
C GLU A 73 -20.83 -11.97 -7.65
N PRO A 74 -20.36 -12.77 -8.61
CA PRO A 74 -20.11 -12.28 -9.96
C PRO A 74 -21.37 -11.62 -10.54
N GLY A 75 -21.25 -10.36 -10.92
CA GLY A 75 -22.37 -9.58 -11.42
C GLY A 75 -21.93 -8.25 -11.98
N ASN A 76 -22.90 -7.50 -12.52
CA ASN A 76 -22.70 -6.11 -12.89
C ASN A 76 -23.77 -5.26 -12.21
N ASN A 77 -23.39 -4.02 -11.91
CA ASN A 77 -24.29 -3.05 -11.29
C ASN A 77 -25.07 -2.24 -12.34
N VAL A 78 -25.28 -2.80 -13.55
CA VAL A 78 -26.00 -2.12 -14.63
C VAL A 78 -27.48 -2.50 -14.55
N PRO A 79 -28.38 -1.55 -14.25
CA PRO A 79 -29.81 -1.85 -14.26
C PRO A 79 -30.26 -2.37 -15.63
N LYS A 80 -31.28 -3.23 -15.65
CA LYS A 80 -31.86 -3.71 -16.91
C LYS A 80 -32.39 -2.52 -17.73
N ASN A 81 -32.27 -2.60 -19.06
CA ASN A 81 -32.80 -1.61 -20.01
C ASN A 81 -32.23 -0.18 -19.87
N THR A 82 -30.98 -0.04 -19.42
CA THR A 82 -30.34 1.29 -19.22
C THR A 82 -29.92 1.99 -20.52
N PHE A 83 -29.94 1.29 -21.67
CA PHE A 83 -29.47 1.83 -22.95
C PHE A 83 -30.19 3.12 -23.36
N ASP A 84 -31.53 3.13 -23.35
CA ASP A 84 -32.33 4.27 -23.80
C ASP A 84 -32.14 5.49 -22.89
N SER A 85 -32.05 5.25 -21.58
CA SER A 85 -31.77 6.28 -20.59
C SER A 85 -30.41 6.94 -20.84
N ILE A 86 -29.38 6.15 -21.16
CA ILE A 86 -28.06 6.69 -21.53
C ILE A 86 -28.14 7.53 -22.81
N GLN A 87 -28.90 7.09 -23.83
CA GLN A 87 -29.06 7.89 -25.05
C GLN A 87 -29.77 9.22 -24.76
N LYS A 88 -30.81 9.20 -23.93
CA LYS A 88 -31.53 10.41 -23.51
C LYS A 88 -30.62 11.37 -22.76
N VAL A 89 -29.83 10.88 -21.79
CA VAL A 89 -28.87 11.69 -21.03
C VAL A 89 -27.85 12.33 -21.98
N ARG A 90 -27.25 11.55 -22.89
CA ARG A 90 -26.28 12.08 -23.88
C ARG A 90 -26.86 13.20 -24.74
N ARG A 91 -28.11 13.07 -25.19
CA ARG A 91 -28.79 14.12 -25.96
C ARG A 91 -28.96 15.39 -25.12
N LEU A 92 -29.48 15.26 -23.89
CA LEU A 92 -29.72 16.41 -23.01
C LEU A 92 -28.42 17.16 -22.67
N LEU A 93 -27.32 16.43 -22.46
CA LEU A 93 -25.99 17.02 -22.27
C LEU A 93 -25.53 17.82 -23.51
N ASN A 94 -25.72 17.27 -24.71
CA ASN A 94 -25.38 17.96 -25.96
C ASN A 94 -26.24 19.21 -26.21
N GLU A 95 -27.48 19.22 -25.70
CA GLU A 95 -28.41 20.35 -25.77
C GLU A 95 -28.20 21.38 -24.64
N GLY A 96 -27.23 21.17 -23.75
CA GLY A 96 -26.96 22.05 -22.59
C GLY A 96 -28.01 21.97 -21.48
N GLN A 97 -28.87 20.96 -21.48
CA GLN A 97 -29.96 20.76 -20.51
C GLN A 97 -29.49 19.90 -19.33
N PHE A 98 -28.57 20.43 -18.52
CA PHE A 98 -27.89 19.66 -17.46
C PHE A 98 -28.82 19.19 -16.33
N GLU A 99 -29.72 20.06 -15.85
CA GLU A 99 -30.66 19.69 -14.76
C GLU A 99 -31.52 18.49 -15.18
N LYS A 100 -32.11 18.53 -16.38
CA LYS A 100 -32.93 17.43 -16.92
C LYS A 100 -32.15 16.15 -17.22
N ALA A 101 -30.83 16.25 -17.38
CA ALA A 101 -29.97 15.09 -17.60
C ALA A 101 -29.61 14.38 -16.29
N GLN A 102 -29.63 15.11 -15.17
CA GLN A 102 -29.39 14.60 -13.83
C GLN A 102 -30.67 14.04 -13.18
N ASP A 103 -31.80 14.70 -13.40
CA ASP A 103 -33.14 14.29 -12.94
C ASP A 103 -33.69 13.05 -13.67
#